data_AF-A0AAE0NW41-F1
#
_entry.id   AF-A0AAE0NW41-F1
#
_cell.length_a   1.000
_cell.length_b   1.000
_cell.length_c   1.000
_cell.angle_alpha   90.00
_cell.angle_beta   90.00
_cell.angle_gamma   90.00
#
_symmetry.space_group_name_H-M   'P 1'
#
loop_
_entity.id
_entity.type
_entity.pdbx_description
1 polymer ?
#
loop_
_entity_poly.entity_id
_entity_poly.type
_entity_poly.pdbx_seq_one_letter_code
_entity_poly.pdbx_strand_id
1 'polypeptide(L)'
;MATITFPNLYTHRKVAENKSKSCDICYRLSTSVLITPDNKDFFYICPSHLKETSFCTPKIDTEAIEARKKKELEEEIERVKKEYEEKQKKKQEKGKEAEKEKGKDKKEDEKSKDKDEKKDEKDQEKSKDSRITSREGTKSPPVEEEPRTFELRPTFYQQRLLKKRQAEIAKRNRERLQDPTFFPSVPKNLP
;
A
#
# COMPACT_ATOMS: atom_id res chain seq x y z
N MET A 1 39.06 13.18 1.59
CA MET A 1 37.87 13.91 2.07
C MET A 1 36.78 12.88 2.27
N ALA A 2 36.20 12.77 3.47
CA ALA A 2 35.14 11.80 3.71
C ALA A 2 33.96 12.11 2.77
N THR A 3 33.64 11.19 1.86
CA THR A 3 32.44 11.30 1.03
C THR A 3 31.26 10.96 1.92
N ILE A 4 30.54 11.96 2.40
CA ILE A 4 29.27 11.75 3.11
C ILE A 4 28.32 11.11 2.10
N THR A 5 28.05 9.82 2.26
CA THR A 5 27.04 9.10 1.50
C THR A 5 26.06 8.51 2.51
N PHE A 6 24.77 8.67 2.25
CA PHE A 6 23.70 8.06 3.04
C PHE A 6 22.64 7.56 2.08
N PRO A 7 21.94 6.45 2.37
CA PRO A 7 21.01 5.87 1.41
C PRO A 7 19.92 6.87 1.02
N ASN A 8 19.50 6.84 -0.25
CA ASN A 8 18.37 7.63 -0.77
C ASN A 8 17.03 7.03 -0.33
N LEU A 9 16.88 6.68 0.95
CA LEU A 9 15.69 6.05 1.49
C LEU A 9 15.11 6.95 2.57
N TYR A 10 13.89 7.43 2.36
CA TYR A 10 13.25 8.38 3.25
C TYR A 10 11.91 7.86 3.75
N THR A 11 11.73 7.92 5.06
CA THR A 11 10.47 7.58 5.71
C THR A 11 9.64 8.83 5.96
N HIS A 12 8.37 8.80 5.60
CA HIS A 12 7.42 9.87 5.88
C HIS A 12 6.90 9.78 7.32
N ARG A 13 7.06 10.87 8.06
CA ARG A 13 6.52 11.06 9.40
C ARG A 13 5.76 12.39 9.49
N LYS A 14 4.66 12.40 10.24
CA LYS A 14 3.94 13.63 10.59
C LYS A 14 4.42 14.09 11.96
N VAL A 15 4.71 15.38 12.08
CA VAL A 15 5.12 16.05 13.31
C VAL A 15 3.96 16.92 13.82
N ALA A 16 3.93 17.22 15.12
CA ALA A 16 2.97 18.16 15.70
C ALA A 16 3.03 19.55 15.04
N GLU A 17 1.89 20.24 14.98
CA GLU A 17 1.73 21.55 14.33
C GLU A 17 2.66 22.63 14.92
N ASN A 18 2.92 22.57 16.22
CA ASN A 18 3.84 23.49 16.93
C ASN A 18 5.29 23.41 16.46
N LYS A 19 5.68 22.30 15.81
CA LYS A 19 7.02 22.08 15.24
C LYS A 19 6.99 22.10 13.71
N SER A 20 5.95 22.68 13.11
CA SER A 20 5.89 22.88 11.67
C SER A 20 7.03 23.77 11.19
N LYS A 21 7.60 23.42 10.03
CA LYS A 21 8.63 24.21 9.36
C LYS A 21 8.27 24.38 7.89
N SER A 22 8.93 25.32 7.22
CA SER A 22 8.75 25.56 5.79
C SER A 22 9.16 24.34 4.96
N CYS A 23 8.35 24.00 3.95
CA CYS A 23 8.68 23.01 2.94
C CYS A 23 9.95 23.42 2.16
N ASP A 24 10.85 22.48 1.87
CA ASP A 24 12.08 22.77 1.12
C ASP A 24 11.85 23.16 -0.36
N ILE A 25 10.62 23.02 -0.88
CA ILE A 25 10.30 23.27 -2.30
C ILE A 25 9.53 24.58 -2.46
N CYS A 26 8.37 24.71 -1.79
CA CYS A 26 7.53 25.91 -1.87
C CYS A 26 7.59 26.83 -0.66
N TYR A 27 8.36 26.47 0.38
CA TYR A 27 8.48 27.23 1.63
C TYR A 27 7.18 27.43 2.42
N ARG A 28 6.08 26.79 2.03
CA ARG A 28 4.84 26.75 2.82
C ARG A 28 5.06 25.94 4.10
N LEU A 29 4.50 26.39 5.22
CA LEU A 29 4.56 25.62 6.47
C LEU A 29 3.96 24.22 6.27
N SER A 30 4.69 23.21 6.71
CA SER A 30 4.26 21.81 6.67
C SER A 30 4.61 21.07 7.95
N THR A 31 3.82 20.04 8.24
CA THR A 31 4.00 19.10 9.35
C THR A 31 4.55 17.74 8.90
N SER A 32 4.64 17.51 7.60
CA SER A 32 5.18 16.30 6.99
C SER A 32 6.70 16.39 6.82
N VAL A 33 7.39 15.38 7.32
CA VAL A 33 8.85 15.27 7.33
C VAL A 33 9.28 13.97 6.67
N LEU A 34 10.27 14.06 5.79
CA LEU A 34 11.00 12.92 5.27
C LEU A 34 12.31 12.73 6.05
N ILE A 35 12.54 11.53 6.57
CA ILE A 35 13.68 11.20 7.43
C ILE A 35 14.38 9.94 6.92
N THR A 36 15.70 10.00 6.78
CA THR A 36 16.54 8.83 6.50
C THR A 36 16.54 7.85 7.69
N PRO A 37 16.66 6.53 7.48
CA PRO A 37 16.68 5.55 8.58
C PRO A 37 17.80 5.82 9.60
N ASP A 38 18.94 6.33 9.12
CA ASP A 38 20.09 6.66 9.95
C ASP A 38 19.97 8.02 10.67
N ASN A 39 18.86 8.76 10.47
CA ASN A 39 18.67 10.14 10.94
C ASN A 39 19.77 11.14 10.52
N LYS A 40 20.61 10.77 9.54
CA LYS A 40 21.68 11.63 9.00
C LYS A 40 21.12 12.84 8.28
N ASP A 41 19.97 12.66 7.64
CA ASP A 41 19.28 13.68 6.88
C ASP A 41 17.77 13.65 7.09
N PHE A 42 17.18 14.84 7.24
CA PHE A 42 15.74 15.05 7.38
C PHE A 42 15.33 16.41 6.82
N PHE A 43 14.09 16.52 6.36
CA PHE A 43 13.54 17.79 5.88
C PHE A 43 12.03 17.79 5.75
N TYR A 44 11.48 18.99 5.65
CA TYR A 44 10.04 19.24 5.61
C TYR A 44 9.58 19.36 4.17
N ILE A 45 8.47 18.69 3.87
CA ILE A 45 7.79 18.72 2.58
C ILE A 45 6.31 18.93 2.86
N CYS A 46 5.58 19.65 2.02
CA CYS A 46 4.12 19.70 2.12
C CYS A 46 3.47 18.57 1.30
N PRO A 47 2.27 18.10 1.69
CA PRO A 47 1.62 16.97 1.03
C PRO A 47 1.33 17.18 -0.46
N SER A 48 1.31 18.43 -0.95
CA SER A 48 1.20 18.71 -2.38
C SER A 48 2.41 18.17 -3.16
N HIS A 49 3.65 18.45 -2.70
CA HIS A 49 4.86 17.98 -3.39
C HIS A 49 5.17 16.52 -3.10
N LEU A 50 4.60 15.93 -2.04
CA LEU A 50 4.75 14.49 -1.81
C LEU A 50 4.02 13.65 -2.89
N LYS A 51 2.96 14.21 -3.48
CA LYS A 51 2.20 13.59 -4.58
C LYS A 51 2.84 13.78 -5.96
N GLU A 52 3.86 14.63 -6.06
CA GLU A 52 4.52 14.93 -7.33
C GLU A 52 5.55 13.84 -7.69
N THR A 53 5.34 13.21 -8.85
CA THR A 53 6.21 12.16 -9.39
C THR A 53 7.61 12.66 -9.78
N SER A 54 7.74 13.98 -10.00
CA SER A 54 9.00 14.65 -10.30
C SER A 54 9.91 14.81 -9.09
N PHE A 55 9.37 14.66 -7.87
CA PHE A 55 10.10 14.92 -6.64
C PHE A 55 10.45 13.63 -5.89
N CYS A 56 9.43 12.84 -5.52
CA CYS A 56 9.58 11.57 -4.83
C CYS A 56 8.92 10.45 -5.63
N THR A 57 9.61 9.33 -5.74
CA THR A 57 9.00 8.07 -6.17
C THR A 57 8.74 7.24 -4.91
N PRO A 58 7.49 6.81 -4.65
CA PRO A 58 7.21 5.91 -3.53
C PRO A 58 8.04 4.64 -3.74
N LYS A 59 8.94 4.35 -2.80
CA LYS A 59 9.69 3.11 -2.84
C LYS A 59 8.81 2.04 -2.23
N ILE A 60 7.91 1.58 -3.07
CA ILE A 60 7.20 0.34 -2.87
C ILE A 60 8.22 -0.75 -3.21
N ASP A 61 8.58 -1.58 -2.25
CA ASP A 61 9.17 -2.88 -2.57
C ASP A 61 8.08 -3.65 -3.33
N THR A 62 8.10 -3.53 -4.65
CA THR A 62 7.11 -4.13 -5.56
C THR A 62 6.99 -5.62 -5.29
N GLU A 63 8.08 -6.28 -4.93
CA GLU A 63 8.13 -7.67 -4.52
C GLU A 63 7.33 -7.98 -3.24
N ALA A 64 7.30 -7.09 -2.24
CA ALA A 64 6.57 -7.31 -1.00
C ALA A 64 5.06 -7.08 -1.19
N ILE A 65 4.68 -6.09 -1.99
CA ILE A 65 3.26 -5.86 -2.34
C ILE A 65 2.76 -6.92 -3.32
N GLU A 66 3.57 -7.34 -4.29
CA GLU A 66 3.25 -8.46 -5.18
C GLU A 66 3.20 -9.79 -4.43
N ALA A 67 4.06 -10.02 -3.43
CA ALA A 67 3.97 -11.21 -2.59
C ALA A 67 2.70 -11.20 -1.71
N ARG A 68 2.30 -10.03 -1.18
CA ARG A 68 1.02 -9.91 -0.46
C ARG A 68 -0.18 -10.13 -1.38
N LYS A 69 -0.18 -9.50 -2.57
CA LYS A 69 -1.22 -9.71 -3.59
C LYS A 69 -1.26 -11.15 -4.10
N LYS A 70 -0.10 -11.79 -4.32
CA LYS A 70 -0.02 -13.21 -4.73
C LYS A 70 -0.60 -14.12 -3.65
N LYS A 71 -0.29 -13.88 -2.38
CA LYS A 71 -0.88 -14.63 -1.26
C LYS A 71 -2.40 -14.44 -1.16
N GLU A 72 -2.90 -13.21 -1.28
CA GLU A 72 -4.33 -12.93 -1.29
C GLU A 72 -5.05 -13.59 -2.47
N LEU A 73 -4.44 -13.59 -3.66
CA LEU A 73 -4.97 -14.27 -4.84
C LEU A 73 -4.92 -15.80 -4.71
N GLU A 74 -3.86 -16.36 -4.10
CA GLU A 74 -3.72 -17.79 -3.81
C GLU A 74 -4.78 -18.26 -2.82
N GLU A 75 -5.04 -17.49 -1.76
CA GLU A 75 -6.11 -17.77 -0.78
C GLU A 75 -7.51 -17.73 -1.43
N GLU A 76 -7.76 -16.80 -2.35
CA GLU A 76 -9.02 -16.74 -3.10
C GLU A 76 -9.18 -17.94 -4.03
N ILE A 77 -8.12 -18.30 -4.75
CA ILE A 77 -8.09 -19.47 -5.63
C ILE A 77 -8.34 -20.75 -4.83
N GLU A 78 -7.77 -20.89 -3.63
CA GLU A 78 -8.02 -22.03 -2.75
C GLU A 78 -9.47 -22.11 -2.26
N ARG A 79 -10.09 -20.98 -1.90
CA ARG A 79 -11.52 -20.95 -1.52
C ARG A 79 -12.40 -21.38 -2.68
N VAL A 80 -12.18 -20.84 -3.87
CA VAL A 80 -12.94 -21.18 -5.07
C VAL A 80 -12.75 -22.65 -5.45
N LYS A 81 -11.54 -23.21 -5.33
CA LYS A 81 -11.28 -24.64 -5.56
C LYS A 81 -12.03 -25.52 -4.56
N LYS A 82 -11.99 -25.20 -3.27
CA LYS A 82 -12.74 -25.94 -2.22
C LYS A 82 -14.25 -25.92 -2.49
N GLU A 83 -14.81 -24.76 -2.82
CA GLU A 83 -16.22 -24.65 -3.18
C GLU A 83 -16.59 -25.43 -4.45
N TYR A 84 -15.71 -25.44 -5.46
CA TYR A 84 -15.92 -26.18 -6.70
C TYR A 84 -15.87 -27.70 -6.46
N GLU A 85 -14.91 -28.18 -5.69
CA GLU A 85 -14.78 -29.61 -5.35
C GLU A 85 -15.96 -30.11 -4.52
N GLU A 86 -16.44 -29.35 -3.54
CA GLU A 86 -17.63 -29.70 -2.77
C GLU A 86 -18.89 -29.72 -3.64
N LYS A 87 -19.04 -28.76 -4.57
CA LYS A 87 -20.15 -28.75 -5.54
C LYS A 87 -20.07 -29.95 -6.48
N GLN A 88 -18.88 -30.36 -6.92
CA GLN A 88 -18.69 -31.53 -7.77
C GLN A 88 -18.99 -32.84 -7.04
N LYS A 89 -18.52 -33.00 -5.79
CA LYS A 89 -18.84 -34.17 -4.95
C LYS A 89 -20.34 -34.29 -4.70
N LYS A 90 -21.01 -33.20 -4.33
CA LYS A 90 -22.48 -33.16 -4.19
C LYS A 90 -23.23 -33.51 -5.48
N LYS A 91 -22.72 -33.10 -6.65
CA LYS A 91 -23.30 -33.50 -7.96
C LYS A 91 -23.09 -34.98 -8.26
N GLN A 92 -21.91 -35.52 -7.96
CA GLN A 92 -21.61 -36.94 -8.18
C GLN A 92 -22.36 -37.86 -7.21
N GLU A 93 -22.54 -37.46 -5.95
CA GLU A 93 -23.35 -38.18 -4.97
C GLU A 93 -24.82 -38.22 -5.38
N LYS A 94 -25.39 -37.07 -5.78
CA LYS A 94 -26.75 -37.00 -6.34
C LYS A 94 -26.92 -37.83 -7.62
N GLY A 95 -25.91 -37.85 -8.48
CA GLY A 95 -25.91 -38.69 -9.68
C GLY A 95 -25.90 -40.19 -9.37
N LYS A 96 -25.10 -40.62 -8.39
CA LYS A 96 -25.01 -42.02 -7.95
C LYS A 96 -26.23 -42.49 -7.17
N GLU A 97 -26.87 -41.61 -6.39
CA GLU A 97 -28.15 -41.91 -5.73
C GLU A 97 -29.28 -42.04 -6.76
N ALA A 98 -29.36 -41.15 -7.75
CA ALA A 98 -30.32 -41.25 -8.84
C ALA A 98 -30.12 -42.51 -9.72
N GLU A 99 -28.89 -43.00 -9.88
CA GLU A 99 -28.61 -44.26 -10.58
C GLU A 99 -28.97 -45.49 -9.73
N LYS A 100 -28.76 -45.45 -8.41
CA LYS A 100 -29.16 -46.53 -7.50
C LYS A 100 -30.68 -46.64 -7.34
N GLU A 101 -31.42 -45.54 -7.38
CA GLU A 101 -32.90 -45.57 -7.38
C GLU A 101 -33.45 -46.12 -8.70
N LYS A 102 -32.88 -45.77 -9.86
CA LYS A 102 -33.28 -46.35 -11.15
C LYS A 102 -32.89 -47.83 -11.35
N GLY A 103 -32.04 -48.38 -10.48
CA GLY A 103 -31.65 -49.79 -10.46
C GLY A 103 -32.58 -50.73 -9.68
N LYS A 104 -33.54 -50.19 -8.91
CA LYS A 104 -34.52 -50.99 -8.15
C LYS A 104 -35.90 -51.13 -8.80
N ASP A 105 -36.17 -50.42 -9.90
CA ASP A 105 -37.48 -50.38 -10.57
C ASP A 105 -37.45 -50.99 -11.98
N LYS A 106 -36.87 -52.19 -12.11
CA LYS A 106 -37.03 -53.05 -13.30
C LYS A 106 -37.54 -54.43 -12.90
N LYS A 107 -38.74 -54.47 -12.32
CA LYS A 107 -39.62 -55.64 -12.39
C LYS A 107 -41.06 -55.23 -12.16
N GLU A 108 -41.81 -55.15 -13.27
CA GLU A 108 -43.27 -55.10 -13.49
C GLU A 108 -43.60 -53.99 -14.48
N ASP A 109 -43.60 -54.30 -15.78
CA ASP A 109 -44.69 -54.90 -16.58
C ASP A 109 -45.63 -53.84 -17.16
N GLU A 110 -45.93 -54.02 -18.43
CA GLU A 110 -46.69 -53.14 -19.29
C GLU A 110 -48.14 -52.96 -18.81
N LYS A 111 -48.70 -51.79 -19.14
CA LYS A 111 -49.93 -51.61 -19.93
C LYS A 111 -50.96 -50.67 -19.28
N SER A 112 -51.36 -49.70 -20.12
CA SER A 112 -52.71 -49.14 -20.29
C SER A 112 -52.90 -47.63 -19.97
N LYS A 113 -53.19 -46.93 -21.07
CA LYS A 113 -54.31 -46.00 -21.30
C LYS A 113 -54.50 -44.80 -20.36
N ASP A 114 -54.09 -43.65 -20.88
CA ASP A 114 -54.98 -42.59 -21.38
C ASP A 114 -56.23 -42.24 -20.54
N LYS A 115 -56.18 -41.09 -19.84
CA LYS A 115 -57.27 -40.11 -19.80
C LYS A 115 -56.85 -38.79 -19.15
N ASP A 116 -56.77 -37.78 -20.01
CA ASP A 116 -57.36 -36.43 -19.90
C ASP A 116 -57.98 -36.01 -18.54
N GLU A 117 -57.50 -34.92 -17.94
CA GLU A 117 -58.26 -33.66 -17.80
C GLU A 117 -57.52 -32.62 -16.91
N LYS A 118 -57.29 -31.44 -17.52
CA LYS A 118 -57.33 -30.07 -16.96
C LYS A 118 -56.90 -29.81 -15.51
N LYS A 119 -55.89 -28.93 -15.34
CA LYS A 119 -56.15 -27.59 -14.75
C LYS A 119 -55.04 -26.57 -15.00
N ASP A 120 -55.51 -25.34 -15.14
CA ASP A 120 -54.91 -24.10 -15.57
C ASP A 120 -53.68 -23.58 -14.79
N GLU A 121 -52.88 -22.82 -15.55
CA GLU A 121 -52.16 -21.57 -15.23
C GLU A 121 -52.13 -21.11 -13.75
N LYS A 122 -50.95 -20.69 -13.25
CA LYS A 122 -50.66 -19.24 -13.18
C LYS A 122 -49.21 -18.93 -12.82
N ASP A 123 -48.75 -17.92 -13.55
CA ASP A 123 -47.47 -17.27 -13.60
C ASP A 123 -46.97 -16.54 -12.33
N GLN A 124 -45.71 -16.16 -12.47
CA GLN A 124 -44.81 -15.43 -11.59
C GLN A 124 -45.27 -14.05 -11.08
N GLU A 125 -44.50 -13.59 -10.09
CA GLU A 125 -44.19 -12.20 -9.69
C GLU A 125 -45.16 -11.39 -8.80
N LYS A 126 -44.65 -11.05 -7.59
CA LYS A 126 -44.44 -9.69 -7.00
C LYS A 126 -44.10 -9.86 -5.51
N SER A 127 -42.90 -9.56 -5.05
CA SER A 127 -42.31 -8.25 -4.71
C SER A 127 -43.00 -7.51 -3.54
N LYS A 128 -42.15 -6.96 -2.65
CA LYS A 128 -42.40 -6.20 -1.39
C LYS A 128 -42.53 -7.11 -0.15
N ASP A 129 -41.94 -6.85 1.01
CA ASP A 129 -41.34 -5.63 1.56
C ASP A 129 -40.30 -5.99 2.64
N SER A 130 -39.36 -5.09 2.76
CA SER A 130 -38.29 -4.94 3.73
C SER A 130 -38.73 -4.85 5.21
N ARG A 131 -37.91 -5.35 6.14
CA ARG A 131 -37.29 -4.54 7.24
C ARG A 131 -36.61 -5.41 8.31
N ILE A 132 -35.32 -5.07 8.54
CA ILE A 132 -34.61 -5.02 9.84
C ILE A 132 -34.34 -6.39 10.46
N THR A 133 -33.09 -6.86 10.61
CA THR A 133 -32.18 -6.42 11.67
C THR A 133 -30.69 -6.49 11.28
N SER A 134 -30.10 -5.29 11.15
CA SER A 134 -28.78 -4.89 11.67
C SER A 134 -27.87 -5.96 12.32
N ARG A 135 -26.76 -6.27 11.65
CA ARG A 135 -25.42 -6.43 12.27
C ARG A 135 -24.34 -6.53 11.20
N GLU A 136 -24.08 -5.41 10.51
CA GLU A 136 -22.82 -5.26 9.77
C GLU A 136 -21.79 -4.61 10.68
N GLY A 137 -20.70 -5.33 10.86
CA GLY A 137 -19.53 -4.85 11.56
C GLY A 137 -18.96 -3.62 10.85
N THR A 138 -18.54 -2.66 11.66
CA THR A 138 -17.62 -1.60 11.28
C THR A 138 -16.30 -2.22 10.80
N LYS A 139 -16.26 -2.62 9.53
CA LYS A 139 -15.02 -2.68 8.76
C LYS A 139 -14.71 -1.24 8.39
N SER A 140 -13.82 -0.63 9.17
CA SER A 140 -13.08 0.55 8.71
C SER A 140 -12.54 0.27 7.30
N PRO A 141 -12.61 1.24 6.36
CA PRO A 141 -11.99 1.07 5.07
C PRO A 141 -10.50 0.73 5.28
N PRO A 142 -9.89 -0.12 4.43
CA PRO A 142 -8.47 -0.38 4.53
C PRO A 142 -7.79 0.97 4.42
N VAL A 143 -7.07 1.36 5.47
CA VAL A 143 -6.19 2.52 5.41
C VAL A 143 -5.28 2.20 4.25
N GLU A 144 -5.44 2.91 3.13
CA GLU A 144 -4.49 2.88 2.03
C GLU A 144 -3.15 3.19 2.70
N GLU A 145 -2.33 2.15 2.90
CA GLU A 145 -1.02 2.28 3.49
C GLU A 145 -0.19 3.05 2.45
N GLU A 146 -0.34 4.39 2.45
CA GLU A 146 0.49 5.30 1.67
C GLU A 146 1.92 4.84 1.90
N PRO A 147 2.68 4.54 0.82
CA PRO A 147 4.02 3.99 0.95
C PRO A 147 4.82 4.84 1.92
N ARG A 148 5.09 4.29 3.10
CA ARG A 148 5.73 5.07 4.17
C ARG A 148 7.18 5.42 3.80
N THR A 149 7.73 4.74 2.81
CA THR A 149 9.08 4.90 2.26
C THR A 149 9.06 5.50 0.86
N PHE A 150 9.92 6.49 0.65
CA PHE A 150 10.10 7.23 -0.59
C PHE A 150 11.57 7.25 -0.97
N GLU A 151 11.82 7.22 -2.27
CA GLU A 151 13.10 7.54 -2.88
C GLU A 151 13.00 8.92 -3.54
N LEU A 152 14.00 9.79 -3.30
CA LEU A 152 14.06 11.06 -4.01
C LEU A 152 14.54 10.84 -5.43
N ARG A 153 14.12 11.69 -6.35
CA ARG A 153 14.74 11.72 -7.68
C ARG A 153 16.23 12.09 -7.58
N PRO A 154 17.08 11.60 -8.51
CA PRO A 154 18.54 11.74 -8.40
C PRO A 154 19.02 13.18 -8.24
N THR A 155 18.37 14.14 -8.90
CA THR A 155 18.68 15.57 -8.83
C THR A 155 18.52 16.12 -7.42
N PHE A 156 17.38 15.84 -6.77
CA PHE A 156 17.13 16.27 -5.40
C PHE A 156 18.07 15.56 -4.42
N TYR A 157 18.25 14.26 -4.56
CA TYR A 157 19.17 13.51 -3.71
C TYR A 157 20.62 14.05 -3.80
N GLN A 158 21.11 14.37 -5.00
CA GLN A 158 22.41 15.02 -5.17
C GLN A 158 22.47 16.39 -4.49
N GLN A 159 21.44 17.22 -4.61
CA GLN A 159 21.36 18.50 -3.90
C GLN A 159 21.42 18.32 -2.37
N ARG A 160 20.77 17.28 -1.83
CA ARG A 160 20.84 16.95 -0.39
C ARG A 160 22.27 16.61 0.03
N LEU A 161 22.97 15.77 -0.74
CA LEU A 161 24.36 15.42 -0.49
C LEU A 161 25.28 16.65 -0.54
N LEU A 162 25.08 17.52 -1.53
CA LEU A 162 25.84 18.76 -1.66
C LEU A 162 25.59 19.71 -0.48
N LYS A 163 24.33 19.89 -0.06
CA LYS A 163 23.96 20.73 1.09
C LYS A 163 24.62 20.23 2.38
N LYS A 164 24.68 18.92 2.59
CA LYS A 164 25.38 18.31 3.73
C LYS A 164 26.88 18.55 3.69
N ARG A 165 27.51 18.33 2.52
CA ARG A 165 28.93 18.61 2.32
C ARG A 165 29.27 20.09 2.55
N GLN A 166 28.45 21.00 2.02
CA GLN A 166 28.61 22.43 2.21
C GLN A 166 28.47 22.82 3.69
N ALA A 167 27.52 22.23 4.42
CA ALA A 167 27.34 22.48 5.85
C ALA A 167 28.58 22.03 6.66
N GLU A 168 29.18 20.89 6.34
CA GLU A 168 30.41 20.43 7.00
C GLU A 168 31.61 21.32 6.68
N ILE A 169 31.77 21.72 5.41
CA ILE A 169 32.83 22.66 5.01
C ILE A 169 32.64 24.01 5.73
N ALA A 170 31.41 24.52 5.78
CA ALA A 170 31.10 25.77 6.48
C ALA A 170 31.41 25.67 7.97
N LYS A 171 31.10 24.53 8.61
CA LYS A 171 31.45 24.27 10.02
C LYS A 171 32.96 24.29 10.23
N ARG A 172 33.72 23.55 9.41
CA ARG A 172 35.20 23.53 9.48
C ARG A 172 35.82 24.90 9.22
N ASN A 173 35.27 25.67 8.28
CA ASN A 173 35.74 27.02 7.99
C ASN A 173 35.43 27.97 9.15
N ARG A 174 34.27 27.83 9.80
CA ARG A 174 33.92 28.61 10.98
C ARG A 174 34.88 28.33 12.14
N GLU A 175 35.23 27.06 12.37
CA GLU A 175 36.22 26.68 13.39
C GLU A 175 37.58 27.33 13.10
N ARG A 176 38.07 27.24 11.85
CA ARG A 176 39.33 27.90 11.44
C ARG A 176 39.31 29.42 11.60
N LEU A 177 38.19 30.07 11.31
CA LEU A 177 38.04 31.53 11.48
C LEU A 177 37.97 31.94 12.95
N GLN A 178 37.62 31.03 13.86
CA GLN A 178 37.68 31.27 15.30
C GLN A 178 39.10 31.14 15.85
N ASP A 179 40.00 30.43 15.15
CA ASP A 179 41.39 30.31 15.54
C ASP A 179 42.13 31.64 15.34
N PRO A 180 42.64 32.29 16.41
CA PRO A 180 43.31 33.58 16.32
C PRO A 180 44.64 33.52 15.55
N THR A 181 45.20 32.32 15.38
CA THR A 181 46.43 32.05 14.61
C THR A 181 46.18 31.88 13.10
N PHE A 182 44.92 31.79 12.68
CA PHE A 182 44.56 31.58 11.27
C PHE A 182 44.77 32.84 10.43
N PHE A 183 44.64 34.02 11.03
CA PHE A 183 44.88 35.29 10.35
C PHE A 183 46.37 35.63 10.35
N PRO A 184 46.95 36.03 9.22
CA PRO A 184 48.35 36.45 9.17
C PRO A 184 48.56 37.69 10.03
N SER A 185 49.59 37.67 10.88
CA SER A 185 49.98 38.83 11.68
C SER A 185 50.70 39.86 10.81
N VAL A 186 50.49 41.15 11.11
CA VAL A 186 51.19 42.26 10.44
C VAL A 186 52.72 42.12 10.66
N PRO A 187 53.53 42.19 9.59
CA PRO A 187 55.00 42.18 9.71
C PRO A 187 55.51 43.31 10.61
N LYS A 188 56.37 42.98 11.58
CA LYS A 188 56.87 43.94 12.58
C LYS A 188 58.16 44.67 12.19
N ASN A 189 58.73 44.34 11.03
CA ASN A 189 59.93 44.98 10.51
C ASN A 189 59.52 46.12 9.57
N LEU A 190 59.27 47.30 10.14
CA LEU A 190 59.25 48.54 9.36
C LEU A 190 60.71 48.95 9.10
N PRO A 191 61.05 49.44 7.89
CA PRO A 191 62.39 49.90 7.54
C PRO A 191 62.85 51.11 8.36
#